data_AF-A0A2P5JB34-F1
#
_entry.id   AF-A0A2P5JB34-F1
#
_cell.length_a   1.000
_cell.length_b   1.000
_cell.length_c   1.000
_cell.angle_alpha   90.00
_cell.angle_beta   90.00
_cell.angle_gamma   90.00
#
_symmetry.space_group_name_H-M   'P 1'
#
loop_
_entity.id
_entity.type
_entity.pdbx_description
1 polymer ?
#
loop_
_entity_poly.entity_id
_entity_poly.type
_entity_poly.pdbx_seq_one_letter_code
_entity_poly.pdbx_strand_id
1 'polypeptide(L)'
;MKNTIEQYYFTIIYFTILLIFSISITDMFTNRVLIYLILSIVIILSTLVVESKINQSHNLQEKAKIMLFSMVPINLIVITIFWIFVF
;
A
#
# COMPACT_ATOMS: atom_id res chain seq x y z
N MET A 1 6.26 19.45 -16.47
CA MET A 1 5.09 18.74 -15.94
C MET A 1 5.58 17.39 -15.46
N LYS A 2 5.55 17.08 -14.16
CA LYS A 2 5.85 15.71 -13.70
C LYS A 2 4.77 14.79 -14.27
N ASN A 3 5.17 13.67 -14.85
CA ASN A 3 4.24 12.73 -15.46
C ASN A 3 3.35 12.12 -14.36
N THR A 4 2.04 11.98 -14.57
CA THR A 4 1.11 11.47 -13.54
C THR A 4 1.53 10.08 -13.04
N ILE A 5 2.16 9.29 -13.90
CA ILE A 5 2.73 7.98 -13.57
C ILE A 5 3.90 8.10 -12.57
N GLU A 6 4.79 9.09 -12.72
CA GLU A 6 5.89 9.32 -11.77
C GLU A 6 5.40 9.89 -10.43
N GLN A 7 4.25 10.56 -10.47
CA GLN A 7 3.63 11.13 -9.29
C GLN A 7 3.03 10.07 -8.38
N TYR A 8 2.50 8.98 -8.94
CA TYR A 8 1.82 7.90 -8.23
C TYR A 8 2.47 6.52 -8.47
N TYR A 9 3.74 6.50 -8.86
CA TYR A 9 4.47 5.31 -9.27
C TYR A 9 4.40 4.20 -8.21
N PHE A 10 4.67 4.56 -6.95
CA PHE A 10 4.67 3.58 -5.88
C PHE A 10 3.26 3.12 -5.54
N THR A 11 2.31 4.05 -5.47
CA THR A 11 0.90 3.72 -5.25
C THR A 11 0.38 2.72 -6.30
N ILE A 12 0.71 2.93 -7.58
CA ILE A 12 0.32 2.03 -8.68
C ILE A 12 0.96 0.65 -8.50
N ILE A 13 2.23 0.59 -8.10
CA ILE A 13 2.92 -0.68 -7.82
C ILE A 13 2.23 -1.43 -6.67
N TYR A 14 1.97 -0.77 -5.54
CA TYR A 14 1.29 -1.40 -4.40
C TYR A 14 -0.11 -1.86 -4.76
N PHE A 15 -0.86 -1.05 -5.50
CA PHE A 15 -2.17 -1.42 -5.99
C PHE A 15 -2.10 -2.69 -6.85
N THR A 16 -1.12 -2.76 -7.77
CA THR A 16 -0.93 -3.93 -8.63
C THR A 16 -0.54 -5.17 -7.83
N ILE A 17 0.38 -5.03 -6.87
CA ILE A 17 0.79 -6.12 -5.97
C ILE A 17 -0.42 -6.63 -5.19
N LEU A 18 -1.20 -5.73 -4.58
CA LEU A 18 -2.43 -6.08 -3.88
C LEU A 18 -3.37 -6.82 -4.82
N LEU A 19 -3.67 -6.28 -6.00
CA LEU A 19 -4.56 -6.93 -6.97
C LEU A 19 -4.11 -8.37 -7.32
N ILE A 20 -2.82 -8.60 -7.52
CA ILE A 20 -2.28 -9.96 -7.75
C ILE A 20 -2.49 -10.85 -6.51
N PHE A 21 -2.15 -10.37 -5.31
CA PHE A 21 -2.35 -11.11 -4.06
C PHE A 21 -3.82 -11.34 -3.75
N SER A 22 -4.72 -10.49 -4.25
CA SER A 22 -6.16 -10.66 -4.07
C SER A 22 -6.61 -11.99 -4.62
N ILE A 23 -6.06 -12.42 -5.77
CA ILE A 23 -6.38 -13.69 -6.43
C ILE A 23 -6.01 -14.87 -5.52
N SER A 24 -4.80 -14.86 -4.95
CA SER A 24 -4.33 -15.92 -4.05
C SER A 24 -5.08 -15.96 -2.71
N ILE A 25 -5.61 -14.81 -2.24
CA ILE A 25 -6.34 -14.72 -0.98
C ILE A 25 -7.84 -14.99 -1.16
N THR A 26 -8.39 -14.82 -2.37
CA THR A 26 -9.82 -15.02 -2.65
C THR A 26 -10.20 -16.44 -3.06
N ASP A 27 -9.24 -17.33 -3.34
CA ASP A 27 -9.52 -18.77 -3.47
C ASP A 27 -9.74 -19.41 -2.08
N MET A 28 -10.98 -19.28 -1.59
CA MET A 28 -11.70 -20.07 -0.57
C MET A 28 -12.70 -19.19 0.18
N PHE A 29 -13.70 -18.70 -0.55
CA PHE A 29 -15.04 -18.31 -0.06
C PHE A 29 -15.14 -17.68 1.35
N THR A 30 -15.26 -16.35 1.29
CA THR A 30 -16.21 -15.48 2.03
C THR A 30 -15.82 -14.87 3.37
N ASN A 31 -15.02 -15.52 4.24
CA ASN A 31 -14.87 -14.98 5.61
C ASN A 31 -13.90 -13.80 5.77
N ARG A 32 -12.99 -13.55 4.81
CA ARG A 32 -11.89 -12.57 5.00
C ARG A 32 -11.75 -11.53 3.89
N VAL A 33 -12.68 -11.50 2.94
CA VAL A 33 -12.69 -10.49 1.85
C VAL A 33 -12.77 -9.08 2.42
N LEU A 34 -13.59 -8.88 3.45
CA LEU A 34 -13.75 -7.59 4.11
C LEU A 34 -12.45 -7.13 4.79
N ILE A 35 -11.77 -8.04 5.50
CA ILE A 35 -10.46 -7.76 6.12
C ILE A 35 -9.42 -7.41 5.06
N TYR A 36 -9.36 -8.20 3.99
CA TYR A 36 -8.44 -7.96 2.88
C TYR A 36 -8.71 -6.60 2.21
N LEU A 37 -9.97 -6.21 2.04
CA LEU A 37 -10.37 -4.93 1.48
C LEU A 37 -9.98 -3.77 2.42
N ILE A 38 -10.20 -3.90 3.73
CA ILE A 38 -9.75 -2.93 4.73
C ILE A 38 -8.23 -2.75 4.66
N LEU A 39 -7.46 -3.85 4.64
CA LEU A 39 -6.00 -3.81 4.56
C LEU A 39 -5.53 -3.13 3.27
N SER A 40 -6.18 -3.44 2.14
CA SER A 40 -5.88 -2.83 0.86
C SER A 40 -6.12 -1.32 0.89
N ILE A 41 -7.24 -0.88 1.47
CA ILE A 41 -7.53 0.55 1.65
C ILE A 41 -6.48 1.23 2.53
N VAL A 42 -6.09 0.62 3.66
CA VAL A 42 -5.09 1.18 4.57
C VAL A 42 -3.74 1.34 3.87
N ILE A 43 -3.29 0.32 3.12
CA ILE A 43 -2.02 0.35 2.39
C ILE A 43 -2.06 1.39 1.27
N ILE A 44 -3.13 1.43 0.47
CA ILE A 44 -3.27 2.38 -0.65
C ILE A 44 -3.37 3.83 -0.15
N LEU A 45 -4.19 4.10 0.88
CA LEU A 45 -4.31 5.45 1.44
C LEU A 45 -3.00 5.92 2.07
N SER A 46 -2.32 5.03 2.81
CA SER A 46 -1.03 5.37 3.42
C SER A 46 0.02 5.70 2.36
N THR A 47 0.11 4.87 1.32
CA THR A 47 1.05 5.10 0.21
C THR A 47 0.71 6.36 -0.58
N LEU A 48 -0.57 6.63 -0.85
CA LEU A 48 -1.01 7.89 -1.48
C LEU A 48 -0.61 9.12 -0.68
N VAL A 49 -0.84 9.12 0.63
CA VAL A 49 -0.51 10.27 1.50
C VAL A 49 0.99 10.49 1.56
N VAL A 50 1.76 9.42 1.72
CA VAL A 50 3.23 9.48 1.73
C VAL A 50 3.75 9.98 0.39
N GLU A 51 3.28 9.41 -0.72
CA GLU A 51 3.73 9.76 -2.06
C GLU A 51 3.34 11.20 -2.45
N SER A 52 2.15 11.64 -2.07
CA SER A 52 1.68 13.02 -2.26
C SER A 52 2.57 14.04 -1.53
N LYS A 53 2.95 13.76 -0.27
CA LYS A 53 3.86 14.62 0.50
C LYS A 53 5.25 14.69 -0.11
N ILE A 54 5.78 13.57 -0.60
CA ILE A 54 7.16 13.50 -1.11
C ILE A 54 7.26 14.04 -2.55
N ASN A 55 6.15 14.06 -3.29
CA ASN A 55 6.10 14.47 -4.69
C ASN A 55 6.61 15.88 -4.98
N GLN A 56 6.48 16.78 -4.00
CA GLN A 56 6.77 18.20 -4.16
C GLN A 56 8.28 18.51 -4.14
N SER A 57 9.11 17.66 -3.54
CA SER A 57 10.50 18.03 -3.20
C SER A 57 11.58 17.00 -3.55
N HIS A 58 11.21 15.80 -4.02
CA HIS A 58 12.19 14.71 -4.19
C HIS A 58 12.20 14.11 -5.60
N ASN A 59 13.39 13.63 -6.00
CA ASN A 59 13.59 12.80 -7.18
C ASN A 59 13.15 11.34 -6.92
N LEU A 60 12.98 10.56 -7.98
CA LEU A 60 12.44 9.18 -7.90
C LEU A 60 13.23 8.26 -6.94
N GLN A 61 14.56 8.40 -6.91
CA GLN A 61 15.43 7.62 -6.03
C GLN A 61 15.26 7.97 -4.54
N GLU A 62 15.14 9.25 -4.22
CA GLU A 62 14.88 9.71 -2.85
C GLU A 62 13.48 9.32 -2.40
N LYS A 63 12.50 9.43 -3.31
CA LYS A 63 11.15 8.87 -3.11
C LYS A 63 11.20 7.40 -2.72
N ALA A 64 11.99 6.58 -3.43
CA ALA A 64 12.11 5.15 -3.14
C ALA A 64 12.63 4.90 -1.72
N LYS A 65 13.65 5.64 -1.29
CA LYS A 65 14.23 5.51 0.04
C LYS A 65 13.23 5.87 1.14
N ILE A 66 12.52 6.99 0.98
CA ILE A 66 11.51 7.42 1.96
C ILE A 66 10.32 6.46 1.96
N MET A 67 9.88 5.99 0.78
CA MET A 67 8.82 4.97 0.68
C MET A 67 9.21 3.69 1.41
N LEU A 68 10.45 3.22 1.25
CA LEU A 68 10.95 2.03 1.94
C LEU A 68 10.92 2.21 3.46
N PHE A 69 11.33 3.36 3.99
CA PHE A 69 11.20 3.65 5.41
C PHE A 69 9.74 3.75 5.87
N SER A 70 8.85 4.30 5.04
CA SER A 70 7.42 4.38 5.34
C SER A 70 6.70 3.03 5.32
N MET A 71 7.25 2.02 4.63
CA MET A 71 6.70 0.65 4.67
C MET A 71 6.74 0.06 6.08
N VAL A 72 7.74 0.41 6.89
CA VAL A 72 7.88 -0.14 8.24
C VAL A 72 6.66 0.18 9.12
N PRO A 73 6.25 1.45 9.30
CA PRO A 73 5.05 1.77 10.08
C PRO A 73 3.77 1.27 9.39
N ILE A 74 3.68 1.27 8.05
CA ILE A 74 2.51 0.75 7.33
C ILE A 74 2.33 -0.75 7.61
N ASN A 75 3.41 -1.53 7.48
CA ASN A 75 3.39 -2.97 7.71
C ASN A 75 3.12 -3.30 9.18
N LEU A 76 3.60 -2.47 10.12
CA LEU A 76 3.30 -2.64 11.54
C LEU A 76 1.79 -2.50 11.80
N ILE A 77 1.14 -1.48 11.22
CA ILE A 77 -0.32 -1.31 11.28
C ILE A 77 -1.05 -2.51 10.65
N VAL A 78 -0.60 -2.95 9.47
CA VAL A 78 -1.17 -4.11 8.77
C VAL A 78 -1.09 -5.37 9.64
N ILE A 79 0.06 -5.64 10.27
CA ILE A 79 0.24 -6.78 11.18
C ILE A 79 -0.67 -6.65 12.40
N THR A 80 -0.80 -5.46 12.99
CA THR A 80 -1.71 -5.22 14.13
C THR A 80 -3.17 -5.49 13.75
N ILE A 81 -3.62 -4.99 12.59
CA ILE A 81 -4.98 -5.27 12.08
C ILE A 81 -5.14 -6.77 11.84
N PHE A 82 -4.14 -7.43 11.25
CA PHE A 82 -4.18 -8.87 11.06
C PHE A 82 -4.32 -9.59 12.40
N TRP A 83 -3.50 -9.26 13.40
CA TRP A 83 -3.58 -9.86 14.74
C TRP A 83 -4.99 -9.71 15.32
N ILE A 84 -5.56 -8.51 15.36
CA ILE A 84 -6.86 -8.23 15.99
C ILE A 84 -8.02 -8.95 15.30
N PHE A 85 -7.99 -9.07 13.97
CA PHE A 85 -9.13 -9.57 13.19
C PHE A 85 -8.99 -11.04 12.76
N VAL A 86 -7.80 -11.64 12.88
CA VAL A 86 -7.52 -13.02 12.46
C VAL A 86 -7.25 -13.97 13.62
N PHE A 87 -6.56 -13.51 14.68
CA PHE A 87 -6.24 -14.28 15.88
C PHE A 87 -7.19 -13.92 17.03
#